data_AF-A0A1G9Y3Z7-F1
#
_entry.id   AF-A0A1G9Y3Z7-F1
#
_cell.length_a   1.000
_cell.length_b   1.000
_cell.length_c   1.000
_cell.angle_alpha   90.00
_cell.angle_beta   90.00
_cell.angle_gamma   90.00
#
_symmetry.space_group_name_H-M   'P 1'
#
loop_
_entity.id
_entity.type
_entity.pdbx_description
1 polymer ?
#
loop_
_entity_poly.entity_id
_entity_poly.type
_entity_poly.pdbx_seq_one_letter_code
_entity_poly.pdbx_strand_id
1 'polypeptide(L)'
;MMKNLLALLFSCVAVGQALALEPDRRETTVINGRVWDGFSYKETLLPSTLDTLYLMSEKDSAISFVRTEEYYWPLSRQVYVDFEKRREELNGVLRIDQDGITVAEIAPSDYAIVYPDGVVNGNGSLLWEAEASGAYATYQAEEKDFARRYVEAQAQQTAYERKLVEAGAKRLGRAPSVVGPTPPQLPQPSLRLVTKPVSGYRLALAPGRYDLALYLDGRLVAGTRRRLEVIDVGKRQAVVADIVPEERWTRPLAANSEASRVYARPGSVFYVMLQDADRFDEAEYLSVVAPQQEPVRGRITWVRRKPVENSKLSVSWDGPPGTVEMDLSNLKVEQTEGSGFGYRVRAAKPGEKEDLTAFTVAVPPENERRRGEIRTEAGGGFLRRDIIIVQKRQAGLAFGLAILPASCWLAAALLRRRSHWVRKD
;
A
#
# COMPACT_ATOMS: atom_id res chain seq x y z
N MET A 1 8.92 67.19 21.04
CA MET A 1 8.61 67.00 19.60
C MET A 1 9.01 65.63 19.03
N MET A 2 9.96 64.90 19.63
CA MET A 2 10.50 63.65 19.04
C MET A 2 9.80 62.34 19.49
N LYS A 3 8.87 62.40 20.45
CA LYS A 3 8.15 61.22 20.97
C LYS A 3 6.88 60.85 20.18
N ASN A 4 6.33 61.78 19.40
CA ASN A 4 5.09 61.55 18.63
C ASN A 4 5.35 61.06 17.20
N LEU A 5 6.60 61.13 16.71
CA LEU A 5 6.96 60.66 15.37
C LEU A 5 7.22 59.14 15.34
N LEU A 6 7.66 58.55 16.46
CA LEU A 6 7.95 57.12 16.57
C LEU A 6 6.67 56.27 16.64
N ALA A 7 5.60 56.82 17.20
CA ALA A 7 4.29 56.14 17.28
C ALA A 7 3.58 56.09 15.92
N LEU A 8 3.84 57.04 15.02
CA LEU A 8 3.28 57.02 13.67
C LEU A 8 4.02 56.05 12.73
N LEU A 9 5.33 55.86 12.93
CA LEU A 9 6.13 54.92 12.13
C LEU A 9 5.91 53.44 12.51
N PHE A 10 5.44 53.16 13.72
CA PHE A 10 5.08 51.79 14.14
C PHE A 10 3.66 51.36 13.73
N SER A 11 2.82 52.29 13.25
CA SER A 11 1.44 51.97 12.83
C SER A 11 1.31 51.60 11.35
N CYS A 12 2.40 51.66 10.56
CA CYS A 12 2.40 51.29 9.13
C CYS A 12 2.83 49.83 8.86
N VAL A 13 3.12 49.02 9.88
CA VAL A 13 3.68 47.67 9.70
C VAL A 13 2.65 46.53 9.90
N ALA A 14 1.39 46.82 10.22
CA ALA A 14 0.44 45.79 10.66
C ALA A 14 -0.84 45.64 9.82
N VAL A 15 -0.77 45.85 8.49
CA VAL A 15 -1.87 45.47 7.57
C VAL A 15 -1.33 44.78 6.32
N GLY A 16 -0.42 43.81 6.51
CA GLY A 16 -0.34 42.69 5.59
C GLY A 16 -1.49 41.75 5.95
N GLN A 17 -2.73 42.10 5.56
CA GLN A 17 -3.79 41.10 5.58
C GLN A 17 -3.28 39.96 4.70
N ALA A 18 -3.11 38.79 5.30
CA ALA A 18 -3.10 37.55 4.56
C ALA A 18 -4.48 37.43 3.90
N LEU A 19 -4.68 38.16 2.80
CA LEU A 19 -5.69 37.83 1.82
C LEU A 19 -5.38 36.39 1.48
N ALA A 20 -6.28 35.48 1.84
CA ALA A 20 -6.24 34.13 1.33
C ALA A 20 -6.13 34.30 -0.19
N LEU A 21 -4.95 34.00 -0.75
CA LEU A 21 -4.74 34.03 -2.18
C LEU A 21 -5.67 32.98 -2.75
N GLU A 22 -6.85 33.41 -3.19
CA GLU A 22 -7.71 32.55 -3.96
C GLU A 22 -6.95 32.23 -5.24
N PRO A 23 -6.69 30.94 -5.54
CA PRO A 23 -5.91 30.57 -6.71
C PRO A 23 -6.55 31.11 -7.98
N ASP A 24 -5.74 31.60 -8.92
CA ASP A 24 -6.23 31.96 -10.24
C ASP A 24 -6.79 30.71 -10.93
N ARG A 25 -8.09 30.74 -11.21
CA ARG A 25 -8.82 29.67 -11.88
C ARG A 25 -8.93 29.98 -13.37
N ARG A 26 -8.71 28.98 -14.21
CA ARG A 26 -8.87 29.10 -15.66
C ARG A 26 -9.73 28.00 -16.22
N GLU A 27 -10.62 28.35 -17.15
CA GLU A 27 -11.37 27.36 -17.91
C GLU A 27 -10.45 26.61 -18.87
N THR A 28 -10.55 25.29 -18.86
CA THR A 28 -9.73 24.43 -19.70
C THR A 28 -10.40 23.07 -19.94
N THR A 29 -9.77 22.24 -20.76
CA THR A 29 -10.11 20.83 -20.92
C THR A 29 -9.02 19.96 -20.31
N VAL A 30 -9.41 19.09 -19.38
CA VAL A 30 -8.55 18.09 -18.74
C VAL A 30 -8.94 16.68 -19.18
N ILE A 31 -8.06 15.71 -18.95
CA ILE A 31 -8.41 14.29 -19.08
C ILE A 31 -8.65 13.72 -17.69
N ASN A 32 -9.82 13.11 -17.49
CA ASN A 32 -10.10 12.26 -16.35
C ASN A 32 -10.04 10.80 -16.79
N GLY A 33 -9.37 9.94 -16.03
CA GLY A 33 -9.11 8.56 -16.40
C GLY A 33 -9.43 7.57 -15.30
N ARG A 34 -9.96 6.41 -15.69
CA ARG A 34 -9.89 5.16 -14.93
C ARG A 34 -8.80 4.30 -15.57
N VAL A 35 -7.61 4.39 -15.01
CA VAL A 35 -6.40 3.77 -15.56
C VAL A 35 -6.02 2.53 -14.77
N TRP A 36 -5.53 1.51 -15.46
CA TRP A 36 -5.00 0.31 -14.83
C TRP A 36 -3.61 0.58 -14.23
N ASP A 37 -3.40 0.25 -12.96
CA ASP A 37 -2.11 0.44 -12.26
C ASP A 37 -1.28 -0.85 -12.11
N GLY A 38 -1.67 -1.92 -12.82
CA GLY A 38 -1.11 -3.28 -12.67
C GLY A 38 -1.88 -4.17 -11.69
N PHE A 39 -2.78 -3.63 -10.87
CA PHE A 39 -3.55 -4.40 -9.88
C PHE A 39 -5.01 -3.99 -9.72
N SER A 40 -5.29 -2.69 -9.83
CA SER A 40 -6.61 -2.11 -9.69
C SER A 40 -6.76 -0.90 -10.61
N TYR A 41 -8.01 -0.49 -10.86
CA TYR A 41 -8.27 0.79 -11.52
C TYR A 41 -8.10 1.96 -10.54
N LYS A 42 -7.36 2.97 -10.98
CA LYS A 42 -7.16 4.24 -10.27
C LYS A 42 -7.83 5.38 -11.02
N GLU A 43 -8.30 6.36 -10.26
CA GLU A 43 -8.66 7.66 -10.82
C GLU A 43 -7.38 8.46 -11.08
N THR A 44 -7.21 8.90 -12.32
CA THR A 44 -6.09 9.74 -12.71
C THR A 44 -6.62 10.99 -13.38
N LEU A 45 -6.06 12.14 -12.98
CA LEU A 45 -6.32 13.43 -13.61
C LEU A 45 -5.06 13.89 -14.34
N LEU A 46 -5.18 14.11 -15.65
CA LEU A 46 -4.15 14.80 -16.42
C LEU A 46 -4.56 16.27 -16.61
N PRO A 47 -3.94 17.23 -15.89
CA PRO A 47 -4.23 18.64 -16.05
C PRO A 47 -3.81 19.14 -17.43
N SER A 48 -4.30 20.31 -17.82
CA SER A 48 -4.01 20.85 -19.15
C SER A 48 -2.56 21.32 -19.34
N THR A 49 -1.81 21.47 -18.24
CA THR A 49 -0.38 21.77 -18.25
C THR A 49 0.50 20.58 -18.61
N LEU A 50 -0.01 19.35 -18.51
CA LEU A 50 0.70 18.14 -18.90
C LEU A 50 0.26 17.69 -20.28
N ASP A 51 1.25 17.37 -21.11
CA ASP A 51 1.04 17.07 -22.52
C ASP A 51 0.98 15.57 -22.83
N THR A 52 1.41 14.73 -21.89
CA THR A 52 1.56 13.29 -22.10
C THR A 52 0.72 12.51 -21.09
N LEU A 53 -0.20 11.68 -21.61
CA LEU A 53 -0.92 10.67 -20.84
C LEU A 53 -0.11 9.37 -20.84
N TYR A 54 0.05 8.75 -19.68
CA TYR A 54 0.71 7.45 -19.56
C TYR A 54 -0.30 6.39 -19.15
N LEU A 55 -0.26 5.24 -19.81
CA LEU A 55 -1.09 4.07 -19.50
C LEU A 55 -0.21 2.83 -19.39
N MET A 56 -0.71 1.81 -18.70
CA MET A 56 -0.08 0.48 -18.67
C MET A 56 -0.74 -0.44 -19.70
N SER A 57 0.04 -1.32 -20.31
CA SER A 57 -0.47 -2.41 -21.13
C SER A 57 -1.19 -3.48 -20.28
N GLU A 58 -1.66 -4.56 -20.90
CA GLU A 58 -2.43 -5.70 -20.33
C GLU A 58 -3.93 -5.48 -20.16
N LYS A 59 -4.36 -4.33 -19.64
CA LYS A 59 -5.78 -4.03 -19.46
C LYS A 59 -6.17 -2.72 -20.10
N ASP A 60 -7.39 -2.68 -20.60
CA ASP A 60 -8.00 -1.48 -21.11
C ASP A 60 -8.06 -0.42 -20.03
N SER A 61 -7.94 0.84 -20.45
CA SER A 61 -8.23 2.01 -19.61
C SER A 61 -9.41 2.77 -20.19
N ALA A 62 -10.09 3.55 -19.35
CA ALA A 62 -11.16 4.45 -19.80
C ALA A 62 -10.74 5.89 -19.53
N ILE A 63 -10.89 6.78 -20.51
CA ILE A 63 -10.68 8.22 -20.30
C ILE A 63 -11.89 9.03 -20.73
N SER A 64 -12.07 10.22 -20.17
CA SER A 64 -13.00 11.23 -20.65
C SER A 64 -12.32 12.59 -20.72
N PHE A 65 -12.80 13.44 -21.63
CA PHE A 65 -12.40 14.83 -21.71
C PHE A 65 -13.42 15.69 -21.00
N VAL A 66 -12.96 16.46 -20.02
CA VAL A 66 -13.84 17.26 -19.18
C VAL A 66 -13.45 18.72 -19.32
N ARG A 67 -14.39 19.56 -19.74
CA ARG A 67 -14.24 21.01 -19.63
C ARG A 67 -14.62 21.44 -18.21
N THR A 68 -13.69 22.10 -17.54
CA THR A 68 -13.77 22.48 -16.12
C THR A 68 -12.90 23.71 -15.85
N GLU A 69 -12.85 24.16 -14.60
CA GLU A 69 -11.88 25.14 -14.12
C GLU A 69 -10.71 24.42 -13.45
N GLU A 70 -9.48 24.74 -13.86
CA GLU A 70 -8.28 24.29 -13.17
C GLU A 70 -7.57 25.43 -12.45
N TYR A 71 -6.85 25.11 -11.38
CA TYR A 71 -6.04 26.06 -10.62
C TYR A 71 -4.83 25.39 -9.97
N TYR A 72 -3.75 26.16 -9.79
CA TYR A 72 -2.53 25.67 -9.15
C TYR A 72 -2.56 25.93 -7.64
N TRP A 73 -2.23 24.93 -6.83
CA TRP A 73 -2.11 25.05 -5.38
C TRP A 73 -0.64 25.05 -4.94
N PRO A 74 -0.09 26.19 -4.45
CA PRO A 74 1.33 26.30 -4.15
C PRO A 74 1.85 25.37 -3.05
N LEU A 75 1.00 25.00 -2.07
CA LEU A 75 1.44 24.18 -0.93
C LEU A 75 1.71 22.73 -1.34
N SER A 76 0.87 22.15 -2.19
CA SER A 76 1.07 20.79 -2.72
C SER A 76 1.84 20.78 -4.04
N ARG A 77 2.02 21.95 -4.67
CA ARG A 77 2.62 22.13 -5.99
C ARG A 77 1.90 21.34 -7.09
N GLN A 78 0.58 21.23 -6.98
CA GLN A 78 -0.27 20.47 -7.89
C GLN A 78 -1.37 21.35 -8.49
N VAL A 79 -1.81 20.96 -9.68
CA VAL A 79 -3.00 21.49 -10.35
C VAL A 79 -4.22 20.68 -9.91
N TYR A 80 -5.26 21.40 -9.46
CA TYR A 80 -6.55 20.87 -9.09
C TYR A 80 -7.61 21.34 -10.09
N VAL A 81 -8.78 20.69 -10.04
CA VAL A 81 -9.94 21.01 -10.86
C VAL A 81 -11.17 21.17 -9.99
N ASP A 82 -12.06 22.07 -10.38
CA ASP A 82 -13.33 22.32 -9.68
C ASP A 82 -14.50 21.70 -10.46
N PHE A 83 -14.69 20.40 -10.28
CA PHE A 83 -15.79 19.66 -10.89
C PHE A 83 -17.16 20.00 -10.28
N GLU A 84 -17.21 20.58 -9.08
CA GLU A 84 -18.47 21.01 -8.46
C GLU A 84 -19.00 22.26 -9.15
N LYS A 85 -18.12 23.23 -9.45
CA LYS A 85 -18.46 24.45 -10.16
C LYS A 85 -18.75 24.20 -11.65
N ARG A 86 -17.91 23.40 -12.33
CA ARG A 86 -18.12 23.07 -13.74
C ARG A 86 -17.56 21.69 -14.09
N ARG A 87 -18.44 20.84 -14.63
CA ARG A 87 -18.08 19.55 -15.21
C ARG A 87 -18.91 19.30 -16.47
N GLU A 88 -18.32 19.64 -17.62
CA GLU A 88 -18.92 19.41 -18.94
C GLU A 88 -18.12 18.31 -19.65
N GLU A 89 -18.68 17.10 -19.72
CA GLU A 89 -18.09 15.98 -20.47
C GLU A 89 -18.19 16.27 -21.98
N LEU A 90 -17.07 16.17 -22.69
CA LEU A 90 -16.98 16.46 -24.12
C LEU A 90 -17.09 15.15 -24.92
N ASN A 91 -18.25 14.95 -25.55
CA ASN A 91 -18.56 13.73 -26.29
C ASN A 91 -18.36 13.94 -27.80
N GLY A 92 -17.14 13.68 -28.28
CA GLY A 92 -16.79 13.63 -29.69
C GLY A 92 -16.21 12.28 -30.10
N VAL A 93 -15.59 12.18 -31.27
CA VAL A 93 -14.79 11.03 -31.69
C VAL A 93 -13.36 11.24 -31.25
N LEU A 94 -12.82 10.34 -30.43
CA LEU A 94 -11.41 10.33 -30.08
C LEU A 94 -10.63 9.69 -31.23
N ARG A 95 -9.73 10.46 -31.84
CA ARG A 95 -8.80 9.97 -32.86
C ARG A 95 -7.44 9.69 -32.23
N ILE A 96 -6.87 8.54 -32.57
CA ILE A 96 -5.56 8.09 -32.10
C ILE A 96 -4.68 7.83 -33.32
N ASP A 97 -3.55 8.49 -33.36
CA ASP A 97 -2.58 8.41 -34.44
C ASP A 97 -1.27 7.78 -33.93
N GLN A 98 -0.62 6.98 -34.77
CA GLN A 98 0.72 6.45 -34.56
C GLN A 98 1.57 6.79 -35.78
N ASP A 99 2.70 7.47 -35.57
CA ASP A 99 3.60 7.90 -36.65
C ASP A 99 2.87 8.68 -37.78
N GLY A 100 1.86 9.48 -37.41
CA GLY A 100 1.04 10.28 -38.33
C GLY A 100 -0.08 9.52 -39.04
N ILE A 101 -0.26 8.23 -38.77
CA ILE A 101 -1.32 7.38 -39.34
C ILE A 101 -2.40 7.17 -38.29
N THR A 102 -3.67 7.38 -38.65
CA THR A 102 -4.80 7.06 -37.77
C THR A 102 -4.87 5.55 -37.53
N VAL A 103 -4.70 5.13 -36.29
CA VAL A 103 -4.79 3.71 -35.87
C VAL A 103 -6.11 3.39 -35.18
N ALA A 104 -6.80 4.38 -34.63
CA ALA A 104 -8.12 4.20 -34.05
C ALA A 104 -8.97 5.48 -34.10
N GLU A 105 -10.28 5.29 -34.27
CA GLU A 105 -11.32 6.30 -34.06
C GLU A 105 -12.36 5.71 -33.11
N ILE A 106 -12.58 6.36 -31.97
CA ILE A 106 -13.29 5.78 -30.82
C ILE A 106 -14.43 6.71 -30.43
N ALA A 107 -15.66 6.21 -30.49
CA ALA A 107 -16.82 6.87 -29.93
C ALA A 107 -16.88 6.64 -28.40
N PRO A 108 -17.49 7.56 -27.63
CA PRO A 108 -17.66 7.35 -26.21
C PRO A 108 -18.71 6.25 -25.97
N SER A 109 -18.42 5.35 -25.04
CA SER A 109 -19.33 4.28 -24.61
C SER A 109 -19.43 4.27 -23.08
N ASP A 110 -20.57 3.83 -22.57
CA ASP A 110 -20.74 3.65 -21.14
C ASP A 110 -19.88 2.49 -20.63
N TYR A 111 -19.30 2.63 -19.45
CA TYR A 111 -18.51 1.58 -18.80
C TYR A 111 -18.75 1.55 -17.30
N ALA A 112 -18.53 0.38 -16.71
CA ALA A 112 -18.50 0.17 -15.27
C ALA A 112 -17.26 -0.64 -14.90
N ILE A 113 -16.75 -0.44 -13.70
CA ILE A 113 -15.67 -1.25 -13.14
C ILE A 113 -16.30 -2.28 -12.20
N VAL A 114 -16.02 -3.56 -12.43
CA VAL A 114 -16.39 -4.64 -11.52
C VAL A 114 -15.17 -5.10 -10.74
N TYR A 115 -15.34 -5.21 -9.42
CA TYR A 115 -14.40 -5.86 -8.50
C TYR A 115 -15.11 -7.06 -7.88
N PRO A 116 -14.92 -8.29 -8.41
CA PRO A 116 -15.58 -9.49 -7.93
C PRO A 116 -15.40 -9.74 -6.43
N ASP A 117 -14.19 -9.52 -5.91
CA ASP A 117 -13.82 -9.80 -4.52
C ASP A 117 -13.58 -8.51 -3.71
N GLY A 118 -14.06 -7.38 -4.22
CA GLY A 118 -13.87 -6.06 -3.61
C GLY A 118 -12.56 -5.38 -3.99
N VAL A 119 -12.54 -4.05 -3.81
CA VAL A 119 -11.48 -3.17 -4.35
C VAL A 119 -10.09 -3.48 -3.79
N VAL A 120 -10.02 -3.96 -2.54
CA VAL A 120 -8.76 -4.23 -1.83
C VAL A 120 -8.07 -5.51 -2.30
N ASN A 121 -8.80 -6.45 -2.89
CA ASN A 121 -8.28 -7.75 -3.32
C ASN A 121 -7.75 -7.74 -4.77
N GLY A 122 -7.73 -6.57 -5.41
CA GLY A 122 -7.24 -6.41 -6.78
C GLY A 122 -8.30 -6.76 -7.81
N ASN A 123 -7.88 -7.32 -8.94
CA ASN A 123 -8.71 -7.99 -9.96
C ASN A 123 -9.85 -7.23 -10.66
N GLY A 124 -9.92 -5.90 -10.52
CA GLY A 124 -10.92 -5.10 -11.23
C GLY A 124 -10.88 -5.27 -12.76
N SER A 125 -12.03 -5.25 -13.41
CA SER A 125 -12.15 -5.22 -14.89
C SER A 125 -13.15 -4.16 -15.35
N LEU A 126 -12.90 -3.59 -16.54
CA LEU A 126 -13.85 -2.72 -17.21
C LEU A 126 -14.87 -3.56 -17.99
N LEU A 127 -16.14 -3.30 -17.72
CA LEU A 127 -17.27 -3.76 -18.51
C LEU A 127 -17.77 -2.59 -19.34
N TRP A 128 -18.26 -2.86 -20.55
CA TRP A 128 -18.70 -1.82 -21.50
C TRP A 128 -20.16 -2.01 -21.90
N GLU A 129 -20.83 -0.90 -22.20
CA GLU A 129 -22.16 -0.83 -22.80
C GLU A 129 -23.22 -1.66 -22.04
N ALA A 130 -23.82 -2.65 -22.72
CA ALA A 130 -24.85 -3.51 -22.16
C ALA A 130 -24.33 -4.34 -20.98
N GLU A 131 -23.07 -4.79 -21.02
CA GLU A 131 -22.45 -5.54 -19.92
C GLU A 131 -22.30 -4.67 -18.68
N ALA A 132 -21.86 -3.41 -18.85
CA ALA A 132 -21.74 -2.45 -17.76
C ALA A 132 -23.09 -2.20 -17.08
N SER A 133 -24.12 -1.92 -17.89
CA SER A 133 -25.47 -1.64 -17.41
C SER A 133 -26.09 -2.87 -16.72
N GLY A 134 -25.95 -4.06 -17.33
CA GLY A 134 -26.48 -5.30 -16.78
C GLY A 134 -25.80 -5.72 -15.47
N ALA A 135 -24.48 -5.59 -15.39
CA ALA A 135 -23.74 -5.90 -14.17
C ALA A 135 -24.10 -4.94 -13.02
N TYR A 136 -24.26 -3.64 -13.31
CA TYR A 136 -24.66 -2.67 -12.30
C TYR A 136 -26.11 -2.89 -11.82
N ALA A 137 -27.03 -3.20 -12.73
CA ALA A 137 -28.41 -3.53 -12.37
C ALA A 137 -28.47 -4.79 -11.48
N THR A 138 -27.69 -5.82 -11.81
CA THR A 138 -27.56 -7.04 -10.99
C THR A 138 -27.02 -6.71 -9.61
N TYR A 139 -25.93 -5.94 -9.53
CA TYR A 139 -25.35 -5.51 -8.27
C TYR A 139 -26.34 -4.74 -7.39
N GLN A 140 -27.10 -3.78 -7.95
CA GLN A 140 -28.13 -3.07 -7.20
C GLN A 140 -29.25 -3.99 -6.69
N ALA A 141 -29.61 -5.01 -7.46
CA ALA A 141 -30.61 -5.99 -7.04
C ALA A 141 -30.09 -6.85 -5.89
N GLU A 142 -28.85 -7.32 -5.96
CA GLU A 142 -28.15 -8.07 -4.91
C GLU A 142 -28.05 -7.26 -3.60
N GLU A 143 -27.69 -5.97 -3.68
CA GLU A 143 -27.62 -5.07 -2.52
C GLU A 143 -28.98 -4.87 -1.85
N LYS A 144 -30.04 -4.65 -2.65
CA LYS A 144 -31.41 -4.52 -2.14
C LYS A 144 -31.91 -5.81 -1.49
N ASP A 145 -31.59 -6.95 -2.08
CA ASP A 145 -31.91 -8.27 -1.54
C ASP A 145 -31.20 -8.53 -0.20
N PHE A 146 -29.90 -8.24 -0.15
CA PHE A 146 -29.10 -8.33 1.07
C PHE A 146 -29.67 -7.43 2.17
N ALA A 147 -29.93 -6.15 1.88
CA ALA A 147 -30.48 -5.22 2.86
C ALA A 147 -31.81 -5.72 3.45
N ARG A 148 -32.69 -6.29 2.62
CA ARG A 148 -33.95 -6.90 3.07
C ARG A 148 -33.70 -8.08 4.01
N ARG A 149 -32.86 -9.05 3.61
CA ARG A 149 -32.51 -10.22 4.43
C ARG A 149 -31.84 -9.83 5.75
N TYR A 150 -30.98 -8.81 5.72
CA TYR A 150 -30.30 -8.31 6.90
C TYR A 150 -31.29 -7.73 7.91
N VAL A 151 -32.22 -6.87 7.47
CA VAL A 151 -33.27 -6.28 8.32
C VAL A 151 -34.16 -7.36 8.92
N GLU A 152 -34.57 -8.36 8.12
CA GLU A 152 -35.37 -9.50 8.58
C GLU A 152 -34.62 -10.32 9.66
N ALA A 153 -33.36 -10.67 9.41
CA ALA A 153 -32.55 -11.42 10.36
C ALA A 153 -32.28 -10.62 11.65
N GLN A 154 -32.03 -9.32 11.56
CA GLN A 154 -31.84 -8.44 12.71
C GLN A 154 -33.11 -8.32 13.57
N ALA A 155 -34.29 -8.25 12.94
CA ALA A 155 -35.56 -8.27 13.65
C ALA A 155 -35.77 -9.60 14.41
N GLN A 156 -35.40 -10.73 13.80
CA GLN A 156 -35.47 -12.04 14.44
C GLN A 156 -34.51 -12.16 15.63
N GLN A 157 -33.27 -11.65 15.50
CA GLN A 157 -32.30 -11.60 16.60
C GLN A 157 -32.81 -10.74 17.76
N THR A 158 -33.31 -9.54 17.46
CA THR A 158 -33.87 -8.64 18.48
C THR A 158 -35.06 -9.27 19.21
N ALA A 159 -35.95 -9.96 18.49
CA ALA A 159 -37.08 -10.66 19.09
C ALA A 159 -36.64 -11.84 19.97
N TYR A 160 -35.60 -12.57 19.56
CA TYR A 160 -35.02 -13.66 20.34
C TYR A 160 -34.34 -13.16 21.62
N GLU A 161 -33.54 -12.10 21.54
CA GLU A 161 -32.91 -11.46 22.69
C GLU A 161 -33.96 -10.96 23.69
N ARG A 162 -35.06 -10.36 23.21
CA ARG A 162 -36.17 -9.96 24.07
C ARG A 162 -36.79 -11.16 24.80
N LYS A 163 -37.03 -12.27 24.09
CA LYS A 163 -37.53 -13.52 24.70
C LYS A 163 -36.54 -14.10 25.71
N LEU A 164 -35.24 -13.98 25.49
CA LEU A 164 -34.22 -14.41 26.44
C LEU A 164 -34.27 -13.59 27.74
N VAL A 165 -34.39 -12.27 27.64
CA VAL A 165 -34.52 -11.38 28.80
C VAL A 165 -35.82 -11.69 29.57
N GLU A 166 -36.94 -11.84 28.86
CA GLU A 166 -38.23 -12.20 29.48
C GLU A 166 -38.19 -13.59 30.15
N ALA A 167 -37.55 -14.58 29.51
CA ALA A 167 -37.36 -15.91 30.07
C ALA A 167 -36.46 -15.87 31.32
N GLY A 168 -35.39 -15.07 31.30
CA GLY A 168 -34.52 -14.82 32.45
C GLY A 168 -35.28 -14.21 33.63
N ALA A 169 -36.12 -13.20 33.36
CA ALA A 169 -36.98 -12.59 34.38
C ALA A 169 -38.00 -13.58 34.96
N LYS A 170 -38.62 -14.43 34.13
CA LYS A 170 -39.57 -15.46 34.57
C LYS A 170 -38.90 -16.57 35.40
N ARG A 171 -37.66 -16.94 35.07
CA ARG A 171 -36.85 -17.90 35.87
C ARG A 171 -36.52 -17.38 37.26
N LEU A 172 -36.21 -16.09 37.39
CA LEU A 172 -36.01 -15.45 38.70
C LEU A 172 -37.30 -15.50 39.55
N GLY A 173 -38.48 -15.47 38.91
CA GLY A 173 -39.79 -15.67 39.53
C GLY A 173 -40.23 -17.14 39.70
N ARG A 174 -39.35 -18.14 39.48
CA ARG A 174 -39.62 -19.59 39.56
C ARG A 174 -40.71 -20.13 38.61
N ALA A 175 -41.03 -19.41 37.53
CA ALA A 175 -41.91 -19.92 36.48
C ALA A 175 -41.09 -20.66 35.39
N PRO A 176 -41.63 -21.74 34.78
CA PRO A 176 -40.97 -22.40 33.65
C PRO A 176 -40.91 -21.46 32.44
N SER A 177 -39.73 -21.34 31.84
CA SER A 177 -39.51 -20.51 30.65
C SER A 177 -38.88 -21.35 29.52
N VAL A 178 -39.51 -21.35 28.35
CA VAL A 178 -38.97 -21.96 27.13
C VAL A 178 -38.52 -20.84 26.20
N VAL A 179 -37.24 -20.83 25.84
CA VAL A 179 -36.70 -19.98 24.78
C VAL A 179 -36.77 -20.79 23.49
N GLY A 180 -37.28 -20.19 22.40
CA GLY A 180 -37.35 -20.84 21.10
C GLY A 180 -35.97 -21.14 20.50
N PRO A 181 -35.89 -21.70 19.28
CA PRO A 181 -34.62 -21.94 18.61
C PRO A 181 -33.87 -20.62 18.38
N THR A 182 -32.53 -20.68 18.44
CA THR A 182 -31.66 -19.55 18.11
C THR A 182 -31.90 -19.12 16.65
N PRO A 183 -32.09 -17.82 16.37
CA PRO A 183 -32.27 -17.33 15.02
C PRO A 183 -31.01 -17.55 14.16
N PRO A 184 -31.15 -17.53 12.82
CA PRO A 184 -30.00 -17.61 11.94
C PRO A 184 -29.00 -16.47 12.20
N GLN A 185 -27.73 -16.73 11.87
CA GLN A 185 -26.72 -15.69 11.88
C GLN A 185 -27.05 -14.58 10.87
N LEU A 186 -26.60 -13.36 11.15
CA LEU A 186 -26.78 -12.25 10.21
C LEU A 186 -26.08 -12.60 8.89
N PRO A 187 -26.71 -12.33 7.74
CA PRO A 187 -26.06 -12.52 6.46
C PRO A 187 -24.81 -11.64 6.39
N GLN A 188 -23.73 -12.17 5.82
CA GLN A 188 -22.52 -11.39 5.55
C GLN A 188 -22.67 -10.65 4.22
N PRO A 189 -22.21 -9.39 4.12
CA PRO A 189 -22.24 -8.65 2.88
C PRO A 189 -21.27 -9.28 1.86
N SER A 190 -21.63 -9.19 0.58
CA SER A 190 -20.68 -9.50 -0.49
C SER A 190 -19.61 -8.40 -0.54
N LEU A 191 -18.36 -8.77 -0.77
CA LEU A 191 -17.31 -7.78 -1.05
C LEU A 191 -17.37 -7.26 -2.49
N ARG A 192 -18.17 -7.91 -3.36
CA ARG A 192 -18.33 -7.54 -4.77
C ARG A 192 -18.78 -6.09 -4.90
N LEU A 193 -18.11 -5.35 -5.77
CA LEU A 193 -18.46 -3.97 -6.09
C LEU A 193 -18.61 -3.80 -7.60
N VAL A 194 -19.65 -3.10 -8.04
CA VAL A 194 -19.80 -2.62 -9.43
C VAL A 194 -20.04 -1.11 -9.39
N THR A 195 -19.21 -0.34 -10.08
CA THR A 195 -19.41 1.11 -10.15
C THR A 195 -20.62 1.45 -11.00
N LYS A 196 -21.24 2.60 -10.73
CA LYS A 196 -22.28 3.14 -11.62
C LYS A 196 -21.70 3.35 -13.04
N PRO A 197 -22.42 2.97 -14.10
CA PRO A 197 -21.98 3.24 -15.46
C PRO A 197 -21.77 4.74 -15.70
N VAL A 198 -20.66 5.07 -16.34
CA VAL A 198 -20.29 6.42 -16.79
C VAL A 198 -19.72 6.35 -18.20
N SER A 199 -19.81 7.44 -18.96
CA SER A 199 -19.34 7.48 -20.34
C SER A 199 -17.83 7.74 -20.43
N GLY A 200 -17.16 7.12 -21.40
CA GLY A 200 -15.75 7.36 -21.69
C GLY A 200 -15.26 6.64 -22.94
N TYR A 201 -13.99 6.88 -23.27
CA TYR A 201 -13.29 6.29 -24.40
C TYR A 201 -12.48 5.07 -23.94
N ARG A 202 -12.74 3.92 -24.56
CA ARG A 202 -11.98 2.68 -24.34
C ARG A 202 -10.62 2.76 -25.01
N LEU A 203 -9.55 2.75 -24.21
CA LEU A 203 -8.19 2.68 -24.70
C LEU A 203 -7.65 1.26 -24.52
N ALA A 204 -7.61 0.52 -25.61
CA ALA A 204 -7.09 -0.84 -25.72
C ALA A 204 -5.98 -0.88 -26.78
N LEU A 205 -4.82 -0.33 -26.43
CA LEU A 205 -3.70 -0.13 -27.35
C LEU A 205 -2.51 -1.01 -26.92
N ALA A 206 -1.72 -1.43 -27.91
CA ALA A 206 -0.45 -2.08 -27.65
C ALA A 206 0.57 -1.11 -27.01
N PRO A 207 1.64 -1.60 -26.37
CA PRO A 207 2.73 -0.75 -25.93
C PRO A 207 3.29 0.09 -27.08
N GLY A 208 3.48 1.39 -26.85
CA GLY A 208 3.88 2.30 -27.90
C GLY A 208 3.62 3.77 -27.58
N ARG A 209 3.94 4.61 -28.56
CA ARG A 209 3.73 6.06 -28.51
C ARG A 209 2.70 6.45 -29.55
N TYR A 210 1.78 7.29 -29.14
CA TYR A 210 0.62 7.71 -29.90
C TYR A 210 0.37 9.20 -29.69
N ASP A 211 -0.38 9.80 -30.61
CA ASP A 211 -1.01 11.10 -30.43
C ASP A 211 -2.52 10.89 -30.33
N LEU A 212 -3.14 11.60 -29.39
CA LEU A 212 -4.58 11.53 -29.17
C LEU A 212 -5.19 12.92 -29.32
N ALA A 213 -6.37 13.00 -29.93
CA ALA A 213 -7.11 14.24 -30.06
C ALA A 213 -8.62 14.00 -30.19
N LEU A 214 -9.40 14.84 -29.54
CA LEU A 214 -10.86 14.81 -29.63
C LEU A 214 -11.35 15.63 -30.82
N TYR A 215 -12.25 15.05 -31.62
CA TYR A 215 -12.91 15.70 -32.73
C TYR A 215 -14.43 15.75 -32.48
N LEU A 216 -15.03 16.91 -32.68
CA LEU A 216 -16.48 17.09 -32.65
C LEU A 216 -16.93 17.61 -34.01
N ASP A 217 -17.86 16.91 -34.66
CA ASP A 217 -18.33 17.22 -36.02
C ASP A 217 -17.18 17.42 -37.04
N GLY A 218 -16.15 16.56 -36.94
CA GLY A 218 -14.96 16.61 -37.78
C GLY A 218 -13.97 17.74 -37.47
N ARG A 219 -14.22 18.55 -36.43
CA ARG A 219 -13.32 19.64 -36.01
C ARG A 219 -12.57 19.27 -34.74
N LEU A 220 -11.26 19.54 -34.74
CA LEU A 220 -10.43 19.38 -33.55
C LEU A 220 -10.95 20.27 -32.42
N VAL A 221 -11.19 19.66 -31.25
CA VAL A 221 -11.53 20.41 -30.05
C VAL A 221 -10.27 21.06 -29.49
N ALA A 222 -10.34 22.36 -29.22
CA ALA A 222 -9.19 23.10 -28.70
C ALA A 222 -8.74 22.54 -27.33
N GLY A 223 -7.43 22.39 -27.14
CA GLY A 223 -6.86 21.96 -25.86
C GLY A 223 -6.96 20.46 -25.56
N THR A 224 -7.42 19.61 -26.50
CA THR A 224 -7.54 18.15 -26.28
C THR A 224 -6.39 17.31 -26.83
N ARG A 225 -5.50 17.88 -27.64
CA ARG A 225 -4.35 17.15 -28.18
C ARG A 225 -3.40 16.75 -27.05
N ARG A 226 -3.06 15.47 -26.94
CA ARG A 226 -2.03 14.96 -26.02
C ARG A 226 -1.18 13.90 -26.71
N ARG A 227 0.03 13.71 -26.19
CA ARG A 227 0.80 12.49 -26.41
C ARG A 227 0.25 11.39 -25.52
N LEU A 228 0.29 10.15 -25.98
CA LEU A 228 -0.05 8.96 -25.22
C LEU A 228 1.11 7.98 -25.27
N GLU A 229 1.59 7.55 -24.12
CA GLU A 229 2.61 6.51 -24.01
C GLU A 229 2.02 5.31 -23.24
N VAL A 230 1.94 4.17 -23.92
CA VAL A 230 1.49 2.90 -23.34
C VAL A 230 2.72 2.09 -22.98
N ILE A 231 2.92 1.91 -21.68
CA ILE A 231 4.11 1.26 -21.11
C ILE A 231 3.87 -0.25 -21.08
N ASP A 232 4.84 -1.02 -21.57
CA ASP A 232 4.79 -2.48 -21.46
C ASP A 232 5.02 -2.92 -20.01
N VAL A 233 3.98 -3.44 -19.35
CA VAL A 233 4.06 -3.93 -17.98
C VAL A 233 4.35 -5.41 -17.83
N GLY A 234 4.58 -6.12 -18.94
CA GLY A 234 4.88 -7.55 -18.91
C GLY A 234 6.11 -7.89 -18.06
N LYS A 235 6.02 -9.00 -17.31
CA LYS A 235 7.13 -9.62 -16.53
C LYS A 235 7.66 -8.74 -15.38
N ARG A 236 6.79 -7.98 -14.72
CA ARG A 236 7.14 -7.14 -13.56
C ARG A 236 6.82 -7.78 -12.20
N GLN A 237 6.12 -8.90 -12.20
CA GLN A 237 5.74 -9.64 -11.00
C GLN A 237 6.96 -10.05 -10.17
N ALA A 238 6.82 -9.92 -8.86
CA ALA A 238 7.83 -10.28 -7.89
C ALA A 238 7.19 -10.64 -6.55
N VAL A 239 7.99 -11.29 -5.71
CA VAL A 239 7.63 -11.51 -4.30
C VAL A 239 8.56 -10.66 -3.45
N VAL A 240 7.98 -9.86 -2.57
CA VAL A 240 8.72 -9.08 -1.57
C VAL A 240 8.40 -9.59 -0.18
N ALA A 241 9.27 -9.26 0.78
CA ALA A 241 9.11 -9.70 2.16
C ALA A 241 9.23 -8.52 3.13
N ASP A 242 8.46 -8.60 4.20
CA ASP A 242 8.74 -7.89 5.44
C ASP A 242 9.29 -8.85 6.47
N ILE A 243 10.38 -8.44 7.12
CA ILE A 243 11.02 -9.16 8.21
C ILE A 243 10.58 -8.53 9.52
N VAL A 244 9.97 -9.33 10.38
CA VAL A 244 9.42 -8.89 11.66
C VAL A 244 10.22 -9.57 12.78
N PRO A 245 11.16 -8.88 13.43
CA PRO A 245 11.85 -9.43 14.59
C PRO A 245 10.87 -9.62 15.76
N GLU A 246 10.97 -10.71 16.50
CA GLU A 246 10.10 -10.98 17.66
C GLU A 246 10.16 -9.83 18.69
N GLU A 247 11.36 -9.27 18.94
CA GLU A 247 11.56 -8.14 19.86
C GLU A 247 10.93 -6.81 19.41
N ARG A 248 10.56 -6.68 18.12
CA ARG A 248 10.09 -5.42 17.49
C ARG A 248 8.96 -5.66 16.50
N TRP A 249 7.96 -6.41 16.92
CA TRP A 249 6.89 -6.87 16.03
C TRP A 249 6.10 -5.73 15.34
N THR A 250 6.00 -4.56 15.96
CA THR A 250 5.28 -3.39 15.39
C THR A 250 6.09 -2.60 14.37
N ARG A 251 7.34 -2.98 14.06
CA ARG A 251 8.20 -2.29 13.09
C ARG A 251 8.82 -3.29 12.11
N PRO A 252 8.04 -3.77 11.13
CA PRO A 252 8.54 -4.62 10.06
C PRO A 252 9.66 -3.93 9.26
N LEU A 253 10.63 -4.72 8.79
CA LEU A 253 11.74 -4.28 7.98
C LEU A 253 11.59 -4.80 6.55
N ALA A 254 11.43 -3.89 5.59
CA ALA A 254 11.28 -4.26 4.18
C ALA A 254 12.54 -4.92 3.61
N ALA A 255 12.36 -6.08 2.98
CA ALA A 255 13.39 -6.84 2.27
C ALA A 255 12.98 -7.01 0.79
N ASN A 256 12.76 -5.88 0.11
CA ASN A 256 12.18 -5.87 -1.23
C ASN A 256 13.21 -6.19 -2.35
N SER A 257 14.51 -5.93 -2.13
CA SER A 257 15.56 -6.11 -3.14
C SER A 257 16.37 -7.39 -2.89
N GLU A 258 16.91 -8.00 -3.95
CA GLU A 258 17.87 -9.12 -3.83
C GLU A 258 19.14 -8.74 -3.08
N ALA A 259 19.52 -7.47 -3.09
CA ALA A 259 20.64 -6.96 -2.30
C ALA A 259 20.30 -6.83 -0.80
N SER A 260 19.01 -6.92 -0.43
CA SER A 260 18.59 -6.86 0.97
C SER A 260 19.04 -8.11 1.71
N ARG A 261 19.72 -7.91 2.84
CA ARG A 261 20.21 -8.97 3.72
C ARG A 261 19.47 -8.90 5.05
N VAL A 262 19.09 -10.06 5.56
CA VAL A 262 18.46 -10.21 6.88
C VAL A 262 19.55 -10.45 7.91
N TYR A 263 19.66 -9.58 8.91
CA TYR A 263 20.62 -9.75 10.00
C TYR A 263 19.89 -10.26 11.24
N ALA A 264 20.33 -11.41 11.77
CA ALA A 264 19.69 -12.04 12.92
C ALA A 264 20.71 -12.51 13.96
N ARG A 265 20.28 -12.69 15.21
CA ARG A 265 21.14 -13.20 16.30
C ARG A 265 21.05 -14.74 16.37
N PRO A 266 22.11 -15.44 16.78
CA PRO A 266 22.03 -16.88 17.06
C PRO A 266 20.89 -17.18 18.03
N GLY A 267 20.09 -18.20 17.73
CA GLY A 267 18.97 -18.65 18.57
C GLY A 267 17.75 -17.72 18.62
N SER A 268 17.74 -16.64 17.82
CA SER A 268 16.58 -15.74 17.73
C SER A 268 15.51 -16.25 16.76
N VAL A 269 14.30 -15.71 16.88
CA VAL A 269 13.20 -15.95 15.95
C VAL A 269 12.83 -14.63 15.26
N PHE A 270 12.55 -14.71 13.97
CA PHE A 270 11.93 -13.63 13.22
C PHE A 270 10.85 -14.18 12.31
N TYR A 271 9.89 -13.33 11.95
CA TYR A 271 8.78 -13.70 11.08
C TYR A 271 8.98 -13.08 9.70
N VAL A 272 8.57 -13.82 8.67
CA VAL A 272 8.61 -13.37 7.28
C VAL A 272 7.18 -13.25 6.78
N MET A 273 6.77 -12.04 6.44
CA MET A 273 5.51 -11.78 5.75
C MET A 273 5.79 -11.62 4.27
N LEU A 274 5.15 -12.42 3.44
CA LEU A 274 5.32 -12.38 1.99
C LEU A 274 4.18 -11.59 1.33
N GLN A 275 4.52 -10.80 0.32
CA GLN A 275 3.55 -10.07 -0.49
C GLN A 275 3.88 -10.21 -1.97
N ASP A 276 2.83 -10.44 -2.77
CA ASP A 276 2.88 -10.24 -4.21
C ASP A 276 3.13 -8.77 -4.47
N ALA A 277 4.05 -8.47 -5.36
CA ALA A 277 4.41 -7.11 -5.73
C ALA A 277 4.77 -7.03 -7.21
N ASP A 278 4.78 -5.82 -7.73
CA ASP A 278 5.34 -5.52 -9.04
C ASP A 278 6.53 -4.58 -8.91
N ARG A 279 7.55 -4.83 -9.72
CA ARG A 279 8.74 -4.00 -9.81
C ARG A 279 8.61 -3.02 -10.96
N PHE A 280 8.73 -1.73 -10.67
CA PHE A 280 8.68 -0.65 -11.66
C PHE A 280 9.91 0.24 -11.59
N ASP A 281 10.31 0.82 -12.73
CA ASP A 281 10.98 2.13 -12.68
C ASP A 281 9.96 3.15 -12.16
N GLU A 282 10.38 3.96 -11.19
CA GLU A 282 9.48 4.90 -10.56
C GLU A 282 8.92 5.93 -11.54
N ALA A 283 9.70 6.37 -12.52
CA ALA A 283 9.23 7.34 -13.50
C ALA A 283 8.12 6.76 -14.38
N GLU A 284 8.18 5.47 -14.70
CA GLU A 284 7.11 4.79 -15.42
C GLU A 284 5.84 4.67 -14.57
N TYR A 285 5.98 4.21 -13.31
CA TYR A 285 4.82 3.96 -12.45
C TYR A 285 4.11 5.25 -12.03
N LEU A 286 4.86 6.25 -11.54
CA LEU A 286 4.27 7.51 -11.07
C LEU A 286 3.63 8.30 -12.21
N SER A 287 4.15 8.21 -13.44
CA SER A 287 3.53 8.89 -14.59
C SER A 287 2.09 8.40 -14.86
N VAL A 288 1.76 7.15 -14.50
CA VAL A 288 0.41 6.59 -14.64
C VAL A 288 -0.48 6.93 -13.43
N VAL A 289 0.00 6.67 -12.21
CA VAL A 289 -0.85 6.75 -11.00
C VAL A 289 -0.86 8.12 -10.33
N ALA A 290 0.15 8.94 -10.60
CA ALA A 290 0.35 10.26 -9.99
C ALA A 290 1.11 11.20 -10.96
N PRO A 291 0.55 11.52 -12.14
CA PRO A 291 1.26 12.19 -13.24
C PRO A 291 1.82 13.57 -12.88
N GLN A 292 1.38 14.18 -11.79
CA GLN A 292 1.87 15.47 -11.30
C GLN A 292 3.01 15.36 -10.28
N GLN A 293 3.37 14.15 -9.84
CA GLN A 293 4.52 13.93 -8.95
C GLN A 293 5.80 13.80 -9.77
N GLU A 294 6.88 14.43 -9.28
CA GLU A 294 8.18 14.32 -9.92
C GLU A 294 8.88 13.02 -9.50
N PRO A 295 9.14 12.08 -10.43
CA PRO A 295 9.78 10.83 -10.10
C PRO A 295 11.31 10.98 -10.01
N VAL A 296 11.93 10.13 -9.21
CA VAL A 296 13.40 9.99 -9.20
C VAL A 296 13.80 9.00 -10.29
N ARG A 297 14.42 9.51 -11.37
CA ARG A 297 14.85 8.68 -12.51
C ARG A 297 15.83 7.58 -12.08
N GLY A 298 15.60 6.36 -12.57
CA GLY A 298 16.42 5.19 -12.27
C GLY A 298 16.18 4.60 -10.88
N ARG A 299 15.24 5.15 -10.09
CA ARG A 299 14.82 4.55 -8.82
C ARG A 299 13.82 3.43 -9.11
N ILE A 300 14.08 2.26 -8.53
CA ILE A 300 13.15 1.14 -8.56
C ILE A 300 12.15 1.32 -7.43
N THR A 301 10.86 1.17 -7.75
CA THR A 301 9.78 1.08 -6.76
C THR A 301 9.17 -0.32 -6.78
N TRP A 302 8.75 -0.77 -5.60
CA TRP A 302 8.09 -2.07 -5.41
C TRP A 302 6.67 -1.82 -4.96
N VAL A 303 5.72 -2.10 -5.84
CA VAL A 303 4.31 -1.85 -5.58
C VAL A 303 3.69 -3.12 -5.03
N ARG A 304 3.49 -3.13 -3.70
CA ARG A 304 2.88 -4.25 -2.98
C ARG A 304 1.40 -4.36 -3.33
N ARG A 305 0.94 -5.58 -3.60
CA ARG A 305 -0.41 -5.86 -4.10
C ARG A 305 -1.26 -6.54 -3.04
N LYS A 306 -0.93 -7.79 -2.73
CA LYS A 306 -1.66 -8.60 -1.75
C LYS A 306 -0.70 -9.53 -0.99
N PRO A 307 -1.08 -10.01 0.21
CA PRO A 307 -0.36 -11.11 0.85
C PRO A 307 -0.27 -12.31 -0.10
N VAL A 308 0.88 -12.97 -0.09
CA VAL A 308 1.07 -14.22 -0.84
C VAL A 308 0.15 -15.29 -0.26
N GLU A 309 -0.64 -15.93 -1.12
CA GLU A 309 -1.50 -17.07 -0.75
C GLU A 309 -0.72 -18.39 -0.62
N ASN A 310 0.57 -18.38 -0.97
CA ASN A 310 1.44 -19.55 -0.82
C ASN A 310 1.55 -19.97 0.64
N SER A 311 1.38 -21.27 0.86
CA SER A 311 1.46 -21.88 2.18
C SER A 311 2.88 -22.21 2.61
N LYS A 312 3.89 -22.14 1.72
CA LYS A 312 5.25 -22.63 2.01
C LYS A 312 6.37 -21.63 1.79
N LEU A 313 7.35 -21.65 2.69
CA LEU A 313 8.65 -20.97 2.59
C LEU A 313 9.76 -21.97 2.88
N SER A 314 10.88 -21.91 2.15
CA SER A 314 12.06 -22.71 2.48
C SER A 314 13.20 -21.83 2.97
N VAL A 315 13.93 -22.32 3.97
CA VAL A 315 15.17 -21.70 4.47
C VAL A 315 16.28 -22.72 4.44
N SER A 316 17.32 -22.46 3.65
CA SER A 316 18.52 -23.30 3.58
C SER A 316 19.63 -22.70 4.43
N TRP A 317 20.17 -23.48 5.36
CA TRP A 317 21.32 -23.10 6.18
C TRP A 317 22.61 -23.77 5.70
N ASP A 318 23.72 -23.06 5.80
CA ASP A 318 25.05 -23.64 5.61
C ASP A 318 25.40 -24.54 6.82
N GLY A 319 25.04 -25.83 6.73
CA GLY A 319 25.18 -26.84 7.78
C GLY A 319 23.83 -27.28 8.38
N PRO A 320 23.82 -28.16 9.41
CA PRO A 320 22.58 -28.58 10.07
C PRO A 320 21.76 -27.36 10.57
N PRO A 321 20.43 -27.33 10.38
CA PRO A 321 19.56 -28.43 9.92
C PRO A 321 19.46 -28.60 8.39
N GLY A 322 20.23 -27.84 7.59
CA GLY A 322 20.12 -27.86 6.13
C GLY A 322 18.93 -27.04 5.65
N THR A 323 18.13 -27.58 4.73
CA THR A 323 16.92 -26.93 4.23
C THR A 323 15.71 -27.29 5.09
N VAL A 324 15.02 -26.27 5.58
CA VAL A 324 13.79 -26.39 6.37
C VAL A 324 12.65 -25.77 5.59
N GLU A 325 11.56 -26.52 5.42
CA GLU A 325 10.29 -25.98 4.91
C GLU A 325 9.42 -25.49 6.08
N MET A 326 8.64 -24.46 5.81
CA MET A 326 7.90 -23.70 6.81
C MET A 326 6.51 -23.40 6.27
N ASP A 327 5.50 -23.64 7.10
CA ASP A 327 4.12 -23.35 6.74
C ASP A 327 3.70 -21.96 7.22
N LEU A 328 2.86 -21.31 6.40
CA LEU A 328 2.25 -20.03 6.76
C LEU A 328 1.35 -20.21 7.98
N SER A 329 1.53 -19.35 8.99
CA SER A 329 0.81 -19.46 10.27
C SER A 329 0.11 -18.17 10.65
N ASN A 330 -1.08 -18.29 11.23
CA ASN A 330 -1.78 -17.19 11.89
C ASN A 330 -1.28 -17.07 13.33
N LEU A 331 -0.74 -15.91 13.68
CA LEU A 331 -0.03 -15.66 14.92
C LEU A 331 -0.71 -14.57 15.75
N LYS A 332 -0.63 -14.74 17.06
CA LYS A 332 -1.08 -13.80 18.08
C LYS A 332 0.12 -13.29 18.86
N VAL A 333 0.15 -11.99 19.11
CA VAL A 333 1.19 -11.35 19.92
C VAL A 333 0.64 -11.08 21.32
N GLU A 334 1.33 -11.61 22.33
CA GLU A 334 1.02 -11.40 23.73
C GLU A 334 2.13 -10.59 24.40
N GLN A 335 1.76 -9.58 25.18
CA GLN A 335 2.71 -8.86 26.00
C GLN A 335 3.13 -9.75 27.18
N THR A 336 4.43 -9.86 27.43
CA THR A 336 4.94 -10.62 28.57
C THR A 336 4.67 -9.89 29.88
N GLU A 337 4.17 -10.60 30.89
CA GLU A 337 3.97 -10.07 32.23
C GLU A 337 5.32 -9.77 32.90
N GLY A 338 5.54 -8.52 33.35
CA GLY A 338 6.75 -8.11 34.06
C GLY A 338 7.16 -6.66 33.83
N SER A 339 8.18 -6.20 34.57
CA SER A 339 8.73 -4.84 34.46
C SER A 339 9.59 -4.62 33.21
N GLY A 340 10.03 -5.70 32.56
CA GLY A 340 10.64 -5.66 31.23
C GLY A 340 9.54 -5.79 30.18
N PHE A 341 9.06 -4.67 29.65
CA PHE A 341 8.13 -4.66 28.52
C PHE A 341 8.67 -5.53 27.37
N GLY A 342 8.01 -6.65 27.10
CA GLY A 342 8.40 -7.63 26.09
C GLY A 342 7.18 -8.28 25.43
N TYR A 343 7.41 -9.04 24.37
CA TYR A 343 6.34 -9.71 23.62
C TYR A 343 6.72 -11.18 23.40
N ARG A 344 5.70 -12.02 23.32
CA ARG A 344 5.79 -13.41 22.87
C ARG A 344 4.79 -13.59 21.74
N VAL A 345 5.23 -14.23 20.66
CA VAL A 345 4.35 -14.57 19.55
C VAL A 345 4.01 -16.06 19.63
N ARG A 346 2.72 -16.40 19.52
CA ARG A 346 2.22 -17.78 19.50
C ARG A 346 1.26 -17.98 18.34
N ALA A 347 0.89 -19.22 18.04
CA ALA A 347 -0.22 -19.48 17.13
C ALA A 347 -1.54 -18.90 17.68
N ALA A 348 -2.35 -18.31 16.80
CA ALA A 348 -3.70 -17.86 17.12
C ALA A 348 -4.62 -19.06 17.38
N LYS A 349 -5.50 -18.96 18.38
CA LYS A 349 -6.48 -20.02 18.68
C LYS A 349 -7.65 -19.96 17.69
N PRO A 350 -8.39 -21.07 17.47
CA PRO A 350 -9.60 -21.04 16.65
C PRO A 350 -10.59 -19.97 17.15
N GLY A 351 -11.02 -19.08 16.25
CA GLY A 351 -11.94 -17.97 16.56
C GLY A 351 -11.29 -16.74 17.18
N GLU A 352 -9.98 -16.76 17.44
CA GLU A 352 -9.21 -15.58 17.86
C GLU A 352 -8.75 -14.79 16.64
N LYS A 353 -8.88 -13.47 16.68
CA LYS A 353 -8.32 -12.59 15.64
C LYS A 353 -6.80 -12.58 15.74
N GLU A 354 -6.13 -12.99 14.68
CA GLU A 354 -4.68 -12.95 14.51
C GLU A 354 -4.15 -11.51 14.46
N ASP A 355 -2.91 -11.32 14.92
CA ASP A 355 -2.18 -10.06 14.82
C ASP A 355 -1.20 -10.06 13.63
N LEU A 356 -0.77 -11.25 13.19
CA LEU A 356 0.19 -11.43 12.11
C LEU A 356 -0.08 -12.75 11.36
N THR A 357 0.07 -12.75 10.04
CA THR A 357 0.12 -13.97 9.22
C THR A 357 1.48 -14.06 8.56
N ALA A 358 2.32 -15.02 8.97
CA ALA A 358 3.73 -15.07 8.58
C ALA A 358 4.37 -16.46 8.73
N PHE A 359 5.56 -16.62 8.16
CA PHE A 359 6.44 -17.78 8.36
C PHE A 359 7.39 -17.53 9.53
N THR A 360 7.56 -18.50 10.43
CA THR A 360 8.31 -18.34 11.69
C THR A 360 9.74 -18.86 11.61
N VAL A 361 10.72 -18.03 11.21
CA VAL A 361 12.10 -18.47 11.01
C VAL A 361 12.87 -18.53 12.33
N ALA A 362 13.22 -19.74 12.76
CA ALA A 362 14.13 -19.98 13.88
C ALA A 362 15.58 -19.99 13.41
N VAL A 363 16.40 -19.11 13.98
CA VAL A 363 17.83 -19.02 13.68
C VAL A 363 18.60 -20.06 14.51
N PRO A 364 19.48 -20.87 13.92
CA PRO A 364 20.29 -21.84 14.65
C PRO A 364 21.03 -21.20 15.85
N PRO A 365 21.11 -21.88 17.01
CA PRO A 365 21.72 -21.34 18.22
C PRO A 365 23.25 -21.33 18.20
N GLU A 366 23.87 -21.98 17.20
CA GLU A 366 25.30 -22.18 17.14
C GLU A 366 26.07 -20.89 16.80
N ASN A 367 27.21 -20.67 17.47
CA ASN A 367 28.01 -19.44 17.40
C ASN A 367 28.97 -19.37 16.19
N GLU A 368 28.73 -20.16 15.15
CA GLU A 368 29.52 -20.09 13.92
C GLU A 368 28.95 -19.01 12.97
N ARG A 369 29.81 -18.45 12.12
CA ARG A 369 29.35 -17.57 11.04
C ARG A 369 28.61 -18.42 10.01
N ARG A 370 27.29 -18.49 10.13
CA ARG A 370 26.44 -19.13 9.13
C ARG A 370 25.72 -18.12 8.27
N ARG A 371 25.52 -18.52 7.02
CA ARG A 371 24.59 -17.90 6.10
C ARG A 371 23.37 -18.80 5.98
N GLY A 372 22.20 -18.18 5.97
CA GLY A 372 20.96 -18.82 5.56
C GLY A 372 20.48 -18.21 4.26
N GLU A 373 19.60 -18.89 3.55
CA GLU A 373 18.94 -18.36 2.37
C GLU A 373 17.46 -18.67 2.41
N ILE A 374 16.64 -17.63 2.36
CA ILE A 374 15.19 -17.74 2.22
C ILE A 374 14.87 -17.91 0.74
N ARG A 375 14.10 -18.94 0.39
CA ARG A 375 13.58 -19.17 -0.96
C ARG A 375 12.08 -19.41 -0.94
N THR A 376 11.37 -18.70 -1.80
CA THR A 376 9.99 -19.04 -2.19
C THR A 376 9.80 -18.75 -3.66
N GLU A 377 8.94 -19.54 -4.29
CA GLU A 377 8.34 -19.25 -5.59
C GLU A 377 6.84 -19.14 -5.36
N ALA A 378 6.26 -17.98 -5.64
CA ALA A 378 4.85 -17.69 -5.40
C ALA A 378 4.41 -16.52 -6.29
N GLY A 379 3.12 -16.47 -6.65
CA GLY A 379 2.55 -15.30 -7.34
C GLY A 379 3.23 -14.93 -8.67
N GLY A 380 3.86 -15.91 -9.35
CA GLY A 380 4.61 -15.67 -10.60
C GLY A 380 6.02 -15.09 -10.43
N GLY A 381 6.49 -14.92 -9.18
CA GLY A 381 7.85 -14.44 -8.87
C GLY A 381 8.60 -15.34 -7.88
N PHE A 382 9.87 -15.02 -7.65
CA PHE A 382 10.69 -15.68 -6.63
C PHE A 382 11.25 -14.67 -5.63
N LEU A 383 11.39 -15.11 -4.38
CA LEU A 383 12.14 -14.40 -3.35
C LEU A 383 13.40 -15.19 -3.03
N ARG A 384 14.55 -14.50 -3.02
CA ARG A 384 15.82 -15.04 -2.52
C ARG A 384 16.46 -14.04 -1.57
N ARG A 385 16.66 -14.39 -0.29
CA ARG A 385 17.28 -13.47 0.70
C ARG A 385 18.33 -14.15 1.54
N ASP A 386 19.49 -13.52 1.63
CA ASP A 386 20.55 -13.93 2.54
C ASP A 386 20.20 -13.58 3.98
N ILE A 387 20.35 -14.56 4.86
CA ILE A 387 20.37 -14.39 6.31
C ILE A 387 21.82 -14.41 6.76
N ILE A 388 22.24 -13.36 7.47
CA ILE A 388 23.56 -13.24 8.07
C ILE A 388 23.40 -13.31 9.59
N ILE A 389 23.99 -14.33 10.19
CA ILE A 389 24.01 -14.46 11.65
C ILE A 389 25.09 -13.54 12.22
N VAL A 390 24.66 -12.54 12.99
CA VAL A 390 25.54 -11.57 13.65
C VAL A 390 25.80 -12.03 15.08
N GLN A 391 27.05 -12.38 15.34
CA GLN A 391 27.50 -12.81 16.67
C GLN A 391 27.36 -11.69 17.70
N LYS A 392 26.97 -12.07 18.92
CA LYS A 392 26.98 -11.14 20.06
C LYS A 392 28.42 -10.68 20.27
N ARG A 393 28.66 -9.37 20.13
CA ARG A 393 29.99 -8.78 20.35
C ARG A 393 30.49 -9.22 21.74
N GLN A 394 31.66 -9.86 21.81
CA GLN A 394 32.27 -10.26 23.08
C GLN A 394 32.70 -9.00 23.85
N ALA A 395 31.75 -8.42 24.59
CA ALA A 395 31.95 -7.18 25.32
C ALA A 395 33.14 -7.31 26.27
N GLY A 396 33.34 -8.47 26.91
CA GLY A 396 34.47 -8.71 27.81
C GLY A 396 35.84 -8.58 27.13
N LEU A 397 36.00 -9.06 25.90
CA LEU A 397 37.26 -8.98 25.16
C LEU A 397 37.51 -7.55 24.67
N ALA A 398 36.47 -6.87 24.18
CA ALA A 398 36.55 -5.45 23.82
C ALA A 398 36.86 -4.56 25.04
N PHE A 399 36.26 -4.84 26.19
CA PHE A 399 36.50 -4.12 27.45
C PHE A 399 37.90 -4.42 27.98
N GLY A 400 38.35 -5.68 27.93
CA GLY A 400 39.70 -6.08 28.29
C GLY A 400 40.76 -5.38 27.43
N LEU A 401 40.57 -5.34 26.11
CA LEU A 401 41.43 -4.60 25.18
C LEU A 401 41.40 -3.08 25.44
N ALA A 402 40.24 -2.52 25.80
CA ALA A 402 40.12 -1.10 26.12
C ALA A 402 40.82 -0.72 27.43
N ILE A 403 40.94 -1.65 28.40
CA ILE A 403 41.63 -1.43 29.68
C ILE A 403 43.15 -1.66 29.57
N LEU A 404 43.64 -2.39 28.55
CA LEU A 404 45.06 -2.70 28.37
C LEU A 404 46.00 -1.48 28.51
N PRO A 405 45.73 -0.31 27.92
CA PRO A 405 46.58 0.87 28.06
C PRO A 405 46.69 1.33 29.53
N ALA A 406 45.58 1.33 30.26
CA ALA A 406 45.54 1.72 31.67
C ALA A 406 46.28 0.72 32.55
N SER A 407 46.11 -0.59 32.31
CA SER A 407 46.85 -1.63 33.03
C SER A 407 48.34 -1.61 32.73
N CYS A 408 48.75 -1.36 31.48
CA CYS A 408 50.15 -1.20 31.09
C CYS A 408 50.78 0.04 31.75
N TRP A 409 50.04 1.15 31.81
CA TRP A 409 50.48 2.35 32.52
C TRP A 409 50.67 2.10 34.03
N LEU A 410 49.71 1.43 34.66
CA LEU A 410 49.78 1.09 36.09
C LEU A 410 50.98 0.16 36.39
N ALA A 411 51.20 -0.85 35.55
CA ALA A 411 52.34 -1.76 35.67
C ALA A 411 53.68 -1.03 35.50
N ALA A 412 53.79 -0.14 34.51
CA ALA A 412 54.98 0.68 34.31
C ALA A 412 55.24 1.63 35.51
N ALA A 413 54.19 2.24 36.07
CA ALA A 413 54.29 3.11 37.24
C ALA A 413 54.76 2.33 38.49
N LEU A 414 54.24 1.11 38.71
CA LEU A 414 54.65 0.24 39.81
C LEU A 414 56.09 -0.26 39.66
N LEU A 415 56.51 -0.62 38.45
CA LEU A 415 57.90 -1.03 38.16
C LEU A 415 58.90 0.11 38.36
N ARG A 416 58.55 1.35 37.96
CA ARG A 416 59.37 2.55 38.23
C ARG A 416 59.48 2.88 39.72
N ARG A 417 58.43 2.61 40.51
CA ARG A 417 58.50 2.77 41.97
C ARG A 417 59.42 1.75 42.63
N ARG A 418 59.47 0.50 42.14
CA ARG A 418 60.39 -0.53 42.65
C ARG A 418 61.86 -0.26 42.31
N SER A 419 62.16 0.25 41.11
CA SER A 419 63.55 0.58 40.74
C SER A 419 64.13 1.77 41.52
N HIS A 420 63.27 2.64 42.06
CA HIS A 420 63.69 3.74 42.94
C HIS A 420 64.08 3.30 44.36
N TRP A 421 63.67 2.10 44.79
CA TRP A 421 64.03 1.54 46.10
C TRP A 421 65.29 0.68 46.07
N VAL A 422 65.68 0.13 44.91
CA VAL A 422 66.88 -0.74 44.77
C VAL A 422 68.16 0.08 44.46
N ARG A 423 68.05 1.39 44.28
CA ARG A 423 69.20 2.29 43.98
C ARG A 423 69.67 3.13 45.18
N LYS A 424 69.20 2.78 46.37
CA LYS A 424 69.71 3.25 47.66
C LYS A 424 70.27 2.04 48.41
N ASP A 425 71.40 1.53 47.96
CA ASP A 425 72.38 0.80 48.76
C ASP A 425 73.76 1.03 48.13
#